data_AF-V5TR86-F1
#
_entry.id   AF-V5TR86-F1
#
_cell.length_a   1.000
_cell.length_b   1.000
_cell.length_c   1.000
_cell.angle_alpha   90.00
_cell.angle_beta   90.00
_cell.angle_gamma   90.00
#
_symmetry.space_group_name_H-M   'P 1'
#
loop_
_entity.id
_entity.type
_entity.pdbx_description
1 polymer ?
#
loop_
_entity_poly.entity_id
_entity_poly.type
_entity_poly.pdbx_seq_one_letter_code
_entity_poly.pdbx_strand_id
1 'polypeptide(L)'
;MKIISETFVLFTISLLLMTAGCSTLAGSSPESTPTPEPTVTEIPTPEPVVTETPTPTPTETETQTPEHTPMETESDLLAERRQKYAAFNETYRFLLRDTGTEVMILDSQAYPKNETYHLTYQLNASMNHSEKVAIRRDVAISYIVVADSWNTDEYPDKDHTWLPDTVCLTGVTSDGTVYGHNYIRYNWAFKYNEGLWSSLVYMGHYGGTLEKGPADPDYGSNETGADPDYPEPYDSVCRGT
;
A
#
# COMPACT_ATOMS: atom_id res chain seq x y z
N MET A 1 -29.45 5.25 43.22
CA MET A 1 -28.24 6.09 43.26
C MET A 1 -27.92 6.43 41.80
N LYS A 2 -28.14 7.69 41.44
CA LYS A 2 -28.25 8.17 40.05
C LYS A 2 -27.15 9.24 39.90
N ILE A 3 -26.09 8.93 39.17
CA ILE A 3 -24.97 9.84 38.96
C ILE A 3 -25.10 10.35 37.52
N ILE A 4 -25.59 11.59 37.41
CA ILE A 4 -25.70 12.35 36.18
C ILE A 4 -24.31 12.97 35.97
N SER A 5 -23.64 12.58 34.88
CA SER A 5 -22.29 13.04 34.52
C SER A 5 -22.39 14.35 33.74
N GLU A 6 -22.00 15.45 34.39
CA GLU A 6 -21.97 16.83 33.90
C GLU A 6 -20.85 17.12 32.86
N THR A 7 -20.56 16.19 31.95
CA THR A 7 -19.49 16.35 30.95
C THR A 7 -19.98 16.62 29.53
N PHE A 8 -21.28 16.79 29.33
CA PHE A 8 -21.90 16.82 28.00
C PHE A 8 -22.08 18.21 27.35
N VAL A 9 -21.51 19.28 27.92
CA VAL A 9 -21.83 20.67 27.47
C VAL A 9 -20.62 21.45 26.92
N LEU A 10 -19.42 20.87 26.86
CA LEU A 10 -18.21 21.63 26.47
C LEU A 10 -17.55 21.23 25.13
N PHE A 11 -18.14 20.35 24.33
CA PHE A 11 -17.55 19.91 23.04
C PHE A 11 -18.29 20.39 21.78
N THR A 12 -19.19 21.37 21.89
CA THR A 12 -19.97 21.91 20.76
C THR A 12 -19.56 23.32 20.32
N ILE A 13 -18.44 23.88 20.81
CA ILE A 13 -17.97 25.23 20.45
C ILE A 13 -16.50 25.18 19.99
N SER A 14 -16.21 24.42 18.92
CA SER A 14 -14.91 24.49 18.23
C SER A 14 -15.01 24.29 16.71
N LEU A 15 -16.21 24.44 16.13
CA LEU A 15 -16.41 24.32 14.69
C LEU A 15 -17.19 25.53 14.14
N LEU A 16 -16.55 26.69 14.16
CA LEU A 16 -16.92 27.81 13.30
C LEU A 16 -15.80 28.84 13.33
N LEU A 17 -14.94 28.91 12.32
CA LEU A 17 -14.17 30.10 11.89
C LEU A 17 -13.33 29.73 10.65
N MET A 18 -14.00 29.52 9.52
CA MET A 18 -13.39 29.53 8.18
C MET A 18 -14.23 30.46 7.31
N THR A 19 -13.96 31.77 7.41
CA THR A 19 -14.50 32.75 6.47
C THR A 19 -13.42 33.75 6.06
N ALA A 20 -13.11 33.70 4.77
CA ALA A 20 -12.84 34.80 3.85
C ALA A 20 -11.86 35.92 4.28
N GLY A 21 -10.74 36.01 3.55
CA GLY A 21 -9.86 37.19 3.55
C GLY A 21 -9.19 37.37 2.18
N CYS A 22 -9.87 38.09 1.30
CA CYS A 22 -9.44 38.47 -0.04
C CYS A 22 -8.66 39.80 0.01
N SER A 23 -7.57 39.87 -0.76
CA SER A 23 -6.88 41.06 -1.32
C SER A 23 -6.25 42.11 -0.40
N THR A 24 -4.96 42.40 -0.65
CA THR A 24 -4.49 43.70 -1.16
C THR A 24 -3.00 43.64 -1.50
N LEU A 25 -2.67 43.75 -2.79
CA LEU A 25 -1.32 44.03 -3.30
C LEU A 25 -1.17 45.57 -3.30
N ALA A 26 -0.34 46.11 -2.41
CA ALA A 26 0.02 47.53 -2.39
C ALA A 26 1.52 47.66 -2.65
N GLY A 27 1.85 48.34 -3.75
CA GLY A 27 3.21 48.62 -4.15
C GLY A 27 3.84 49.76 -3.34
N SER A 28 5.16 49.66 -3.20
CA SER A 28 6.04 50.80 -2.92
C SER A 28 7.44 50.44 -3.39
N SER A 29 7.87 51.11 -4.46
CA SER A 29 9.24 51.09 -4.96
C SER A 29 10.03 52.23 -4.29
N PRO A 30 11.18 51.95 -3.67
CA PRO A 30 12.17 52.97 -3.39
C PRO A 30 13.27 52.95 -4.46
N GLU A 31 13.35 54.04 -5.20
CA GLU A 31 14.45 54.43 -6.08
C GLU A 31 15.75 54.53 -5.27
N SER A 32 16.77 53.77 -5.68
CA SER A 32 18.07 53.72 -5.00
C SER A 32 19.17 54.18 -5.95
N THR A 33 19.81 55.28 -5.56
CA THR A 33 20.89 56.04 -6.20
C THR A 33 22.11 55.18 -6.57
N PRO A 34 22.77 55.39 -7.72
CA PRO A 34 24.01 54.67 -8.04
C PRO A 34 25.22 55.18 -7.24
N THR A 35 25.94 54.25 -6.61
CA THR A 35 27.21 54.45 -5.88
C THR A 35 28.39 54.43 -6.86
N PRO A 36 29.42 55.28 -6.69
CA PRO A 36 30.56 55.35 -7.62
C PRO A 36 31.45 54.10 -7.60
N GLU A 37 31.97 53.78 -8.78
CA GLU A 37 32.83 52.64 -9.11
C GLU A 37 34.26 52.78 -8.54
N PRO A 38 34.83 51.76 -7.89
CA PRO A 38 36.19 51.82 -7.37
C PRO A 38 37.23 51.63 -8.49
N THR A 39 38.20 52.54 -8.54
CA THR A 39 39.37 52.48 -9.42
C THR A 39 40.29 51.33 -9.00
N VAL A 40 40.54 50.38 -9.91
CA VAL A 40 41.49 49.27 -9.70
C VAL A 40 42.89 49.73 -10.10
N THR A 41 43.80 49.77 -9.13
CA THR A 41 45.24 49.94 -9.36
C THR A 41 45.86 48.57 -9.57
N GLU A 42 46.45 48.32 -10.74
CA GLU A 42 47.13 47.06 -11.03
C GLU A 42 48.45 46.93 -10.26
N ILE A 43 48.65 45.76 -9.63
CA ILE A 43 49.90 45.36 -8.98
C ILE A 43 50.57 44.32 -9.89
N PRO A 44 51.86 44.43 -10.22
CA PRO A 44 52.54 43.50 -11.09
C PRO A 44 52.65 42.09 -10.46
N THR A 45 52.29 41.09 -11.26
CA THR A 45 52.38 39.65 -10.94
C THR A 45 53.84 39.15 -10.98
N PRO A 46 54.33 38.40 -9.98
CA PRO A 46 55.65 37.76 -10.05
C PRO A 46 55.63 36.48 -10.92
N GLU A 47 56.72 36.24 -11.65
CA GLU A 47 56.93 35.05 -12.48
C GLU A 47 57.03 33.76 -11.64
N PRO A 48 56.48 32.63 -12.11
CA PRO A 48 56.54 31.36 -11.40
C PRO A 48 57.91 30.67 -11.56
N VAL A 49 58.47 30.24 -10.44
CA VAL A 49 59.65 29.37 -10.36
C VAL A 49 59.20 27.92 -10.61
N VAL A 50 59.69 27.32 -11.70
CA VAL A 50 59.47 25.90 -12.00
C VAL A 50 60.32 25.06 -11.05
N THR A 51 59.65 24.25 -10.23
CA THR A 51 60.30 23.25 -9.37
C THR A 51 59.95 21.87 -9.91
N GLU A 52 60.96 21.08 -10.29
CA GLU A 52 60.72 19.74 -10.83
C GLU A 52 60.19 18.78 -9.75
N THR A 53 59.07 18.14 -10.04
CA THR A 53 58.41 17.16 -9.16
C THR A 53 58.88 15.75 -9.56
N PRO A 54 59.34 14.90 -8.62
CA PRO A 54 59.79 13.55 -8.96
C PRO A 54 58.59 12.66 -9.37
N THR A 55 58.80 11.88 -10.43
CA THR A 55 57.84 10.91 -10.96
C THR A 55 57.62 9.76 -9.97
N PRO A 56 56.37 9.39 -9.62
CA PRO A 56 56.10 8.24 -8.75
C PRO A 56 56.33 6.92 -9.49
N THR A 57 56.95 5.96 -8.79
CA THR A 57 57.08 4.56 -9.22
C THR A 57 55.71 3.88 -9.23
N PRO A 58 55.35 3.09 -10.25
CA PRO A 58 54.07 2.39 -10.28
C PRO A 58 54.01 1.30 -9.20
N THR A 59 53.02 1.40 -8.32
CA THR A 59 52.64 0.35 -7.38
C THR A 59 51.87 -0.73 -8.12
N GLU A 60 52.34 -1.99 -8.04
CA GLU A 60 51.59 -3.13 -8.57
C GLU A 60 50.24 -3.23 -7.85
N THR A 61 49.16 -3.08 -8.60
CA THR A 61 47.80 -3.24 -8.09
C THR A 61 47.48 -4.72 -8.11
N GLU A 62 47.37 -5.34 -6.93
CA GLU A 62 46.84 -6.69 -6.80
C GLU A 62 45.44 -6.74 -7.42
N THR A 63 45.30 -7.53 -8.48
CA THR A 63 44.01 -7.76 -9.13
C THR A 63 43.20 -8.65 -8.20
N GLN A 64 42.21 -8.07 -7.52
CA GLN A 64 41.26 -8.84 -6.73
C GLN A 64 40.48 -9.77 -7.68
N THR A 65 40.64 -11.08 -7.48
CA THR A 65 39.77 -12.08 -8.09
C THR A 65 38.33 -11.80 -7.67
N PRO A 66 37.37 -11.67 -8.60
CA PRO A 66 35.99 -11.40 -8.24
C PRO A 66 35.46 -12.54 -7.36
N GLU A 67 35.03 -12.17 -6.15
CA GLU A 67 34.33 -13.07 -5.25
C GLU A 67 33.02 -13.52 -5.93
N HIS A 68 32.87 -14.82 -6.13
CA HIS A 68 31.65 -15.38 -6.70
C HIS A 68 30.52 -15.19 -5.69
N THR A 69 29.74 -14.13 -5.84
CA THR A 69 28.44 -14.03 -5.16
C THR A 69 27.57 -15.18 -5.66
N PRO A 70 27.07 -16.07 -4.79
CA PRO A 70 26.14 -17.12 -5.20
C PRO A 70 24.91 -16.46 -5.82
N MET A 71 24.60 -16.83 -7.06
CA MET A 71 23.37 -16.40 -7.72
C MET A 71 22.23 -17.23 -7.13
N GLU A 72 21.24 -16.58 -6.53
CA GLU A 72 20.05 -17.26 -6.01
C GLU A 72 19.33 -17.99 -7.13
N THR A 73 18.91 -19.22 -6.85
CA THR A 73 18.12 -20.00 -7.81
C THR A 73 16.63 -19.64 -7.67
N GLU A 74 15.84 -19.88 -8.72
CA GLU A 74 14.37 -19.74 -8.64
C GLU A 74 13.77 -20.56 -7.49
N SER A 75 14.37 -21.71 -7.18
CA SER A 75 13.96 -22.55 -6.06
C SER A 75 14.18 -21.86 -4.71
N ASP A 76 15.29 -21.16 -4.55
CA ASP A 76 15.63 -20.44 -3.31
C ASP A 76 14.65 -19.28 -3.10
N LEU A 77 14.40 -18.49 -4.15
CA LEU A 77 13.41 -17.40 -4.14
C LEU A 77 12.00 -17.89 -3.78
N LEU A 78 11.58 -19.03 -4.33
CA LEU A 78 10.26 -19.61 -4.02
C LEU A 78 10.19 -20.13 -2.58
N ALA A 79 11.28 -20.65 -2.03
CA ALA A 79 11.35 -21.09 -0.64
C ALA A 79 11.25 -19.89 0.32
N GLU A 80 12.01 -18.83 0.05
CA GLU A 80 11.95 -17.59 0.82
C GLU A 80 10.53 -16.97 0.77
N ARG A 81 9.95 -16.85 -0.43
CA ARG A 81 8.61 -16.30 -0.60
C ARG A 81 7.54 -17.13 0.12
N ARG A 82 7.68 -18.46 0.16
CA ARG A 82 6.78 -19.33 0.94
C ARG A 82 6.86 -19.01 2.44
N GLN A 83 8.06 -18.75 2.96
CA GLN A 83 8.23 -18.35 4.36
C GLN A 83 7.58 -16.98 4.63
N LYS A 84 7.82 -15.99 3.76
CA LYS A 84 7.20 -14.66 3.87
C LYS A 84 5.67 -14.74 3.85
N TYR A 85 5.09 -15.49 2.92
CA TYR A 85 3.64 -15.63 2.80
C TYR A 85 3.02 -16.46 3.92
N ALA A 86 3.77 -17.35 4.56
CA ALA A 86 3.34 -18.01 5.80
C ALA A 86 3.20 -17.00 6.95
N ALA A 87 4.15 -16.06 7.08
CA ALA A 87 4.02 -14.97 8.05
C ALA A 87 2.81 -14.07 7.72
N PHE A 88 2.60 -13.75 6.44
CA PHE A 88 1.43 -12.97 6.00
C PHE A 88 0.12 -13.66 6.38
N ASN A 89 0.03 -14.97 6.11
CA ASN A 89 -1.14 -15.79 6.47
C ASN A 89 -1.48 -15.66 7.96
N GLU A 90 -0.49 -15.82 8.85
CA GLU A 90 -0.73 -15.74 10.29
C GLU A 90 -1.21 -14.34 10.71
N THR A 91 -0.57 -13.27 10.23
CA THR A 91 -0.97 -11.90 10.58
C THR A 91 -2.33 -11.52 10.00
N TYR A 92 -2.60 -11.86 8.73
CA TYR A 92 -3.87 -11.55 8.11
C TYR A 92 -5.03 -12.28 8.78
N ARG A 93 -4.84 -13.57 9.12
CA ARG A 93 -5.84 -14.35 9.87
C ARG A 93 -6.02 -13.86 11.30
N PHE A 94 -4.95 -13.40 11.94
CA PHE A 94 -5.02 -12.77 13.25
C PHE A 94 -5.89 -11.51 13.20
N LEU A 95 -5.63 -10.60 12.26
CA LEU A 95 -6.42 -9.38 12.11
C LEU A 95 -7.89 -9.70 11.83
N LEU A 96 -8.19 -10.61 10.91
CA LEU A 96 -9.58 -11.01 10.62
C LEU A 96 -10.33 -11.49 11.88
N ARG A 97 -9.63 -12.13 12.84
CA ARG A 97 -10.24 -12.56 14.11
C ARG A 97 -10.34 -11.42 15.12
N ASP A 98 -9.30 -10.59 15.20
CA ASP A 98 -9.14 -9.58 16.25
C ASP A 98 -9.93 -8.30 15.97
N THR A 99 -10.11 -7.92 14.70
CA THR A 99 -10.90 -6.75 14.29
C THR A 99 -12.41 -6.97 14.40
N GLY A 100 -12.86 -8.09 14.97
CA GLY A 100 -14.27 -8.43 15.10
C GLY A 100 -14.94 -8.73 13.75
N THR A 101 -14.17 -8.98 12.70
CA THR A 101 -14.70 -9.50 11.43
C THR A 101 -15.10 -10.94 11.70
N GLU A 102 -16.35 -11.17 12.14
CA GLU A 102 -16.88 -12.47 12.56
C GLU A 102 -17.00 -13.47 11.37
N VAL A 103 -15.86 -13.83 10.78
CA VAL A 103 -15.75 -14.79 9.68
C VAL A 103 -15.08 -16.06 10.15
N MET A 104 -15.67 -17.19 9.77
CA MET A 104 -15.03 -18.48 9.92
C MET A 104 -14.16 -18.74 8.68
N ILE A 105 -12.84 -18.76 8.87
CA ILE A 105 -11.90 -19.11 7.82
C ILE A 105 -11.95 -20.62 7.62
N LEU A 106 -12.33 -21.05 6.41
CA LEU A 106 -12.43 -22.45 6.03
C LEU A 106 -11.14 -22.98 5.44
N ASP A 107 -10.49 -22.18 4.59
CA ASP A 107 -9.25 -22.53 3.92
C ASP A 107 -8.41 -21.29 3.63
N SER A 108 -7.09 -21.48 3.62
CA SER A 108 -6.13 -20.43 3.32
C SER A 108 -4.86 -21.02 2.72
N GLN A 109 -4.46 -20.56 1.54
CA GLN A 109 -3.29 -21.10 0.83
C GLN A 109 -2.52 -20.02 0.07
N ALA A 110 -1.20 -20.02 0.23
CA ALA A 110 -0.29 -19.18 -0.54
C ALA A 110 0.23 -19.93 -1.78
N TYR A 111 0.32 -19.21 -2.90
CA TYR A 111 0.90 -19.69 -4.16
C TYR A 111 2.07 -18.78 -4.55
N PRO A 112 3.27 -19.05 -4.01
CA PRO A 112 4.43 -18.17 -4.17
C PRO A 112 4.77 -17.87 -5.63
N LYS A 113 4.70 -18.86 -6.52
CA LYS A 113 5.05 -18.70 -7.94
C LYS A 113 4.21 -17.64 -8.65
N ASN A 114 2.93 -17.58 -8.32
CA ASN A 114 1.96 -16.66 -8.92
C ASN A 114 1.74 -15.40 -8.06
N GLU A 115 2.41 -15.32 -6.92
CA GLU A 115 2.32 -14.21 -5.97
C GLU A 115 0.89 -13.99 -5.46
N THR A 116 0.07 -15.05 -5.45
CA THR A 116 -1.31 -15.01 -4.98
C THR A 116 -1.45 -15.68 -3.62
N TYR A 117 -2.37 -15.18 -2.80
CA TYR A 117 -2.84 -15.84 -1.60
C TYR A 117 -4.35 -16.02 -1.66
N HIS A 118 -4.84 -17.21 -1.35
CA HIS A 118 -6.23 -17.59 -1.45
C HIS A 118 -6.81 -17.75 -0.07
N LEU A 119 -7.99 -17.17 0.16
CA LEU A 119 -8.74 -17.27 1.40
C LEU A 119 -10.18 -17.64 1.10
N THR A 120 -10.64 -18.73 1.69
CA THR A 120 -12.06 -19.09 1.71
C THR A 120 -12.61 -18.85 3.11
N TYR A 121 -13.68 -18.07 3.19
CA TYR A 121 -14.36 -17.77 4.45
C TYR A 121 -15.86 -17.99 4.35
N GLN A 122 -16.45 -18.39 5.47
CA GLN A 122 -17.87 -18.62 5.59
C GLN A 122 -18.58 -17.36 6.09
N LEU A 123 -19.66 -17.00 5.40
CA LEU A 123 -20.65 -16.01 5.81
C LEU A 123 -21.76 -16.71 6.61
N ASN A 124 -22.15 -16.11 7.73
CA ASN A 124 -23.22 -16.64 8.57
C ASN A 124 -24.57 -16.54 7.83
N ALA A 125 -25.34 -17.63 7.84
CA ALA A 125 -26.66 -17.70 7.21
C ALA A 125 -27.67 -16.69 7.79
N SER A 126 -27.51 -16.26 9.05
CA SER A 126 -28.40 -15.26 9.67
C SER A 126 -28.15 -13.84 9.18
N MET A 127 -27.01 -13.58 8.51
CA MET A 127 -26.66 -12.25 8.04
C MET A 127 -27.57 -11.82 6.88
N ASN A 128 -28.05 -10.58 6.95
CA ASN A 128 -28.69 -9.93 5.82
C ASN A 128 -27.65 -9.50 4.76
N HIS A 129 -28.13 -9.06 3.59
CA HIS A 129 -27.25 -8.67 2.48
C HIS A 129 -26.25 -7.57 2.87
N SER A 130 -26.70 -6.51 3.56
CA SER A 130 -25.83 -5.41 3.98
C SER A 130 -24.73 -5.86 4.94
N GLU A 131 -25.04 -6.79 5.84
CA GLU A 131 -24.05 -7.39 6.75
C GLU A 131 -23.00 -8.19 5.99
N LYS A 132 -23.40 -8.99 4.98
CA LYS A 132 -22.46 -9.73 4.12
C LYS A 132 -21.55 -8.79 3.32
N VAL A 133 -22.09 -7.67 2.82
CA VAL A 133 -21.32 -6.62 2.15
C VAL A 133 -20.32 -5.96 3.12
N ALA A 134 -20.74 -5.69 4.35
CA ALA A 134 -19.85 -5.12 5.38
C ALA A 134 -18.69 -6.07 5.71
N ILE A 135 -18.96 -7.37 5.90
CA ILE A 135 -17.93 -8.38 6.12
C ILE A 135 -16.93 -8.42 4.95
N ARG A 136 -17.42 -8.43 3.72
CA ARG A 136 -16.55 -8.42 2.53
C ARG A 136 -15.63 -7.20 2.52
N ARG A 137 -16.15 -6.01 2.90
CA ARG A 137 -15.37 -4.78 3.01
C ARG A 137 -14.32 -4.91 4.11
N ASP A 138 -14.69 -5.43 5.26
CA ASP A 138 -13.79 -5.54 6.41
C ASP A 138 -12.64 -6.52 6.12
N VAL A 139 -12.90 -7.62 5.41
CA VAL A 139 -11.85 -8.53 4.87
C VAL A 139 -10.84 -7.77 4.00
N ALA A 140 -11.30 -6.81 3.18
CA ALA A 140 -10.42 -5.99 2.36
C ALA A 140 -9.65 -4.93 3.14
N ILE A 141 -10.26 -4.35 4.18
CA ILE A 141 -9.60 -3.42 5.09
C ILE A 141 -8.49 -4.13 5.87
N SER A 142 -8.71 -5.36 6.33
CA SER A 142 -7.69 -6.12 7.05
C SER A 142 -6.41 -6.28 6.21
N TYR A 143 -6.51 -6.43 4.88
CA TYR A 143 -5.32 -6.50 4.02
C TYR A 143 -4.58 -5.16 3.95
N ILE A 144 -5.30 -4.05 3.84
CA ILE A 144 -4.73 -2.70 3.90
C ILE A 144 -3.93 -2.51 5.18
N VAL A 145 -4.47 -2.94 6.33
CA VAL A 145 -3.81 -2.80 7.64
C VAL A 145 -2.52 -3.61 7.69
N VAL A 146 -2.49 -4.84 7.15
CA VAL A 146 -1.23 -5.60 7.04
C VAL A 146 -0.24 -4.85 6.14
N ALA A 147 -0.70 -4.40 4.97
CA ALA A 147 0.15 -3.70 4.01
C ALA A 147 0.70 -2.38 4.56
N ASP A 148 -0.09 -1.64 5.34
CA ASP A 148 0.33 -0.41 6.00
C ASP A 148 1.42 -0.73 7.02
N SER A 149 1.09 -1.56 8.02
CA SER A 149 2.02 -1.91 9.10
C SER A 149 3.36 -2.41 8.57
N TRP A 150 3.36 -3.29 7.57
CA TRP A 150 4.59 -3.93 7.06
C TRP A 150 5.42 -3.06 6.11
N ASN A 151 4.92 -1.89 5.70
CA ASN A 151 5.69 -0.91 4.95
C ASN A 151 6.16 0.27 5.83
N THR A 152 5.99 0.18 7.15
CA THR A 152 6.46 1.20 8.12
C THR A 152 7.73 0.79 8.84
N ASP A 153 8.39 1.76 9.47
CA ASP A 153 9.57 1.55 10.33
C ASP A 153 9.28 0.66 11.57
N GLU A 154 8.01 0.33 11.88
CA GLU A 154 7.67 -0.62 12.94
C GLU A 154 8.17 -2.04 12.62
N TYR A 155 8.24 -2.39 11.34
CA TYR A 155 8.74 -3.69 10.87
C TYR A 155 9.87 -3.48 9.85
N PRO A 156 11.06 -3.05 10.28
CA PRO A 156 12.15 -2.66 9.37
C PRO A 156 12.68 -3.81 8.50
N ASP A 157 12.43 -5.07 8.91
CA ASP A 157 12.81 -6.27 8.15
C ASP A 157 11.73 -6.69 7.13
N LYS A 158 10.60 -5.98 7.09
CA LYS A 158 9.48 -6.25 6.18
C LYS A 158 9.33 -5.14 5.17
N ASP A 159 8.89 -5.53 3.99
CA ASP A 159 8.59 -4.66 2.88
C ASP A 159 7.48 -5.29 2.02
N HIS A 160 7.19 -4.66 0.88
CA HIS A 160 6.22 -5.17 -0.09
C HIS A 160 6.44 -6.62 -0.54
N THR A 161 7.68 -7.14 -0.51
CA THR A 161 7.97 -8.54 -0.92
C THR A 161 7.44 -9.57 0.06
N TRP A 162 7.06 -9.15 1.27
CA TRP A 162 6.41 -10.00 2.26
C TRP A 162 4.91 -10.19 2.01
N LEU A 163 4.32 -9.38 1.14
CA LEU A 163 2.91 -9.37 0.84
C LEU A 163 2.68 -10.08 -0.50
N PRO A 164 1.67 -10.97 -0.58
CA PRO A 164 1.18 -11.41 -1.88
C PRO A 164 0.74 -10.21 -2.70
N ASP A 165 1.11 -10.19 -3.99
CA ASP A 165 0.67 -9.14 -4.91
C ASP A 165 -0.86 -9.18 -5.07
N THR A 166 -1.45 -10.39 -5.04
CA THR A 166 -2.91 -10.54 -5.12
C THR A 166 -3.45 -11.43 -3.99
N VAL A 167 -4.51 -10.96 -3.34
CA VAL A 167 -5.31 -11.73 -2.38
C VAL A 167 -6.63 -12.12 -3.02
N CYS A 168 -6.79 -13.41 -3.30
CA CYS A 168 -7.98 -14.03 -3.88
C CYS A 168 -8.93 -14.49 -2.77
N LEU A 169 -10.15 -13.98 -2.79
CA LEU A 169 -11.15 -14.18 -1.74
C LEU A 169 -12.34 -14.97 -2.29
N THR A 170 -12.78 -15.97 -1.54
CA THR A 170 -14.03 -16.70 -1.80
C THR A 170 -14.90 -16.69 -0.56
N GLY A 171 -16.05 -16.01 -0.67
CA GLY A 171 -17.10 -16.06 0.36
C GLY A 171 -18.07 -17.19 0.06
N VAL A 172 -18.33 -18.05 1.04
CA VAL A 172 -19.33 -19.12 0.94
C VAL A 172 -20.40 -19.00 2.01
N THR A 173 -21.61 -19.47 1.77
CA THR A 173 -22.65 -19.63 2.79
C THR A 173 -22.42 -20.86 3.66
N SER A 174 -23.18 -21.00 4.74
CA SER A 174 -23.03 -22.11 5.71
C SER A 174 -23.20 -23.52 5.11
N ASP A 175 -23.91 -23.63 3.99
CA ASP A 175 -24.10 -24.87 3.21
C ASP A 175 -22.97 -25.12 2.19
N GLY A 176 -21.98 -24.22 2.08
CA GLY A 176 -20.86 -24.30 1.15
C GLY A 176 -21.14 -23.70 -0.24
N THR A 177 -22.33 -23.14 -0.48
CA THR A 177 -22.62 -22.47 -1.75
C THR A 177 -21.81 -21.17 -1.87
N VAL A 178 -21.22 -20.91 -3.04
CA VAL A 178 -20.45 -19.68 -3.27
C VAL A 178 -21.39 -18.47 -3.24
N TYR A 179 -21.08 -17.52 -2.36
CA TYR A 179 -21.71 -16.20 -2.32
C TYR A 179 -21.04 -15.27 -3.34
N GLY A 180 -19.71 -15.30 -3.43
CA GLY A 180 -19.00 -14.57 -4.47
C GLY A 180 -17.49 -14.69 -4.37
N HIS A 181 -16.84 -14.24 -5.43
CA HIS A 181 -15.39 -14.15 -5.54
C HIS A 181 -14.97 -12.67 -5.65
N ASN A 182 -13.87 -12.33 -5.00
CA ASN A 182 -13.24 -11.02 -5.11
C ASN A 182 -11.73 -11.16 -5.08
N TYR A 183 -11.00 -10.16 -5.56
CA TYR A 183 -9.57 -10.08 -5.30
C TYR A 183 -9.14 -8.67 -4.95
N ILE A 184 -8.01 -8.56 -4.28
CA ILE A 184 -7.38 -7.31 -3.89
C ILE A 184 -5.94 -7.35 -4.38
N ARG A 185 -5.42 -6.22 -4.85
CA ARG A 185 -4.02 -6.09 -5.27
C ARG A 185 -3.20 -5.24 -4.29
N TYR A 186 -1.94 -5.60 -4.09
CA TYR A 186 -1.00 -4.85 -3.24
C TYR A 186 -0.91 -3.39 -3.65
N ASN A 187 -0.76 -3.13 -4.96
CA ASN A 187 -0.64 -1.77 -5.47
C ASN A 187 -1.85 -0.87 -5.14
N TRP A 188 -3.04 -1.43 -4.90
CA TRP A 188 -4.21 -0.69 -4.47
C TRP A 188 -4.11 -0.29 -3.00
N ALA A 189 -3.70 -1.22 -2.14
CA ALA A 189 -3.46 -0.96 -0.73
C ALA A 189 -2.33 0.06 -0.53
N PHE A 190 -1.23 -0.09 -1.28
CA PHE A 190 -0.13 0.87 -1.29
C PHE A 190 -0.60 2.28 -1.68
N LYS A 191 -1.32 2.44 -2.80
CA LYS A 191 -1.84 3.76 -3.20
C LYS A 191 -2.77 4.37 -2.16
N TYR A 192 -3.57 3.54 -1.46
CA TYR A 192 -4.41 4.02 -0.38
C TYR A 192 -3.58 4.51 0.82
N ASN A 193 -2.62 3.71 1.29
CA ASN A 193 -1.78 4.04 2.46
C ASN A 193 -0.90 5.27 2.21
N GLU A 194 -0.38 5.44 0.99
CA GLU A 194 0.38 6.63 0.59
C GLU A 194 -0.49 7.88 0.34
N GLY A 195 -1.80 7.79 0.58
CA GLY A 195 -2.74 8.89 0.37
C GLY A 195 -2.98 9.26 -1.10
N LEU A 196 -2.53 8.43 -2.05
CA LEU A 196 -2.75 8.62 -3.49
C LEU A 196 -4.20 8.29 -3.87
N TRP A 197 -4.81 7.33 -3.20
CA TRP A 197 -6.21 6.92 -3.37
C TRP A 197 -7.02 7.22 -2.11
N SER A 198 -8.25 7.71 -2.29
CA SER A 198 -9.22 7.76 -1.20
C SER A 198 -9.76 6.36 -0.88
N SER A 199 -10.36 6.21 0.29
CA SER A 199 -11.06 4.96 0.66
C SER A 199 -12.15 4.58 -0.34
N LEU A 200 -12.84 5.58 -0.92
CA LEU A 200 -13.85 5.37 -1.95
C LEU A 200 -13.24 4.76 -3.22
N VAL A 201 -12.08 5.25 -3.66
CA VAL A 201 -11.40 4.73 -4.86
C VAL A 201 -10.94 3.29 -4.63
N TYR A 202 -10.28 3.03 -3.49
CA TYR A 202 -9.86 1.67 -3.13
C TYR A 202 -11.05 0.69 -3.09
N MET A 203 -12.13 1.07 -2.39
CA MET A 203 -13.32 0.22 -2.27
C MET A 203 -14.08 0.08 -3.59
N GLY A 204 -14.00 1.08 -4.47
CA GLY A 204 -14.53 1.00 -5.83
C GLY A 204 -13.81 -0.04 -6.66
N HIS A 205 -12.47 -0.04 -6.67
CA HIS A 205 -11.68 -1.06 -7.37
C HIS A 205 -11.94 -2.46 -6.82
N TYR A 206 -11.92 -2.63 -5.49
CA TYR A 206 -12.21 -3.91 -4.85
C TYR A 206 -13.65 -4.39 -5.13
N GLY A 207 -14.64 -3.51 -4.98
CA GLY A 207 -16.04 -3.82 -5.26
C GLY A 207 -16.27 -4.18 -6.72
N GLY A 208 -15.53 -3.57 -7.64
CA GLY A 208 -15.55 -3.87 -9.06
C GLY A 208 -15.11 -5.30 -9.40
N THR A 209 -14.28 -5.95 -8.56
CA THR A 209 -13.84 -7.34 -8.82
C THR A 209 -14.88 -8.39 -8.44
N LEU A 210 -16.08 -7.99 -7.97
CA LEU A 210 -17.06 -8.92 -7.46
C LEU A 210 -17.64 -9.76 -8.57
N GLU A 211 -17.31 -11.05 -8.57
CA GLU A 211 -18.06 -12.06 -9.30
C GLU A 211 -19.09 -12.68 -8.36
N LYS A 212 -20.35 -12.34 -8.56
CA LYS A 212 -21.47 -12.85 -7.75
C LYS A 212 -21.60 -14.36 -7.95
N GLY A 213 -21.72 -15.10 -6.87
CA GLY A 213 -21.95 -16.54 -6.87
C GLY A 213 -23.43 -16.91 -6.70
N PRO A 214 -23.80 -18.18 -6.85
CA PRO A 214 -25.21 -18.62 -6.81
C PRO A 214 -25.99 -18.28 -5.54
N ALA A 215 -25.30 -18.04 -4.42
CA ALA A 215 -25.94 -17.66 -3.17
C ALA A 215 -26.13 -16.13 -3.00
N ASP A 216 -25.63 -15.31 -3.93
CA ASP A 216 -25.89 -13.87 -3.94
C ASP A 216 -27.31 -13.59 -4.49
N PRO A 217 -28.12 -12.75 -3.83
CA PRO A 217 -29.47 -12.41 -4.30
C PRO A 217 -29.53 -11.82 -5.72
N ASP A 218 -28.45 -11.18 -6.17
CA ASP A 218 -28.35 -10.55 -7.47
C ASP A 218 -27.62 -11.46 -8.49
N TYR A 219 -27.43 -12.74 -8.18
CA TYR A 219 -26.81 -13.70 -9.09
C TYR A 219 -27.60 -13.85 -10.40
N GLY A 220 -26.90 -13.82 -11.54
CA GLY A 220 -27.51 -13.93 -12.86
C GLY A 220 -28.27 -12.68 -13.32
N SER A 221 -28.26 -11.60 -12.53
CA SER A 221 -28.61 -10.28 -13.05
C SER A 221 -27.59 -9.88 -14.13
N ASN A 222 -28.07 -9.42 -15.29
CA ASN A 222 -27.24 -8.95 -16.41
C ASN A 222 -26.53 -7.62 -16.07
N GLU A 223 -25.79 -7.58 -14.97
CA GLU A 223 -24.73 -6.60 -14.79
C GLU A 223 -23.50 -7.09 -15.57
N THR A 224 -23.65 -7.27 -16.88
CA THR A 224 -22.52 -7.36 -17.80
C THR A 224 -21.94 -5.96 -17.92
N GLY A 225 -21.25 -5.53 -16.86
CA GLY A 225 -20.29 -4.45 -16.88
C GLY A 225 -18.92 -5.01 -17.24
N ALA A 226 -18.80 -5.74 -18.36
CA ALA A 226 -17.51 -5.85 -19.03
C ALA A 226 -17.24 -4.49 -19.70
N ASP A 227 -17.05 -3.48 -18.87
CA ASP A 227 -16.32 -2.28 -19.27
C ASP A 227 -14.90 -2.75 -19.64
N PRO A 228 -14.34 -2.41 -20.80
CA PRO A 228 -12.93 -2.69 -21.09
C PRO A 228 -11.96 -2.08 -20.07
N ASP A 229 -12.41 -1.12 -19.25
CA ASP A 229 -11.69 -0.59 -18.08
C ASP A 229 -12.03 -1.32 -16.75
N TYR A 230 -12.88 -2.37 -16.78
CA TYR A 230 -13.27 -3.16 -15.61
C TYR A 230 -12.18 -4.18 -15.22
N PRO A 231 -12.06 -4.52 -13.93
CA PRO A 231 -11.10 -5.50 -13.45
C PRO A 231 -11.17 -6.84 -14.20
N GLU A 232 -9.98 -7.44 -14.40
CA GLU A 232 -9.81 -8.77 -14.98
C GLU A 232 -10.69 -9.81 -14.27
N PRO A 233 -11.27 -10.79 -14.99
CA PRO A 233 -12.07 -11.86 -14.39
C PRO A 233 -11.31 -12.59 -13.28
N TYR A 234 -11.98 -12.93 -12.18
CA TYR A 234 -11.41 -13.61 -11.03
C TYR A 234 -10.65 -14.86 -11.45
N ASP A 235 -11.21 -15.69 -12.32
CA ASP A 235 -10.55 -16.91 -12.78
C ASP A 235 -9.24 -16.65 -13.53
N SER A 236 -9.14 -15.54 -14.27
CA SER A 236 -7.90 -15.18 -14.98
C SER A 236 -6.79 -14.75 -14.02
N VAL A 237 -7.15 -14.14 -12.90
CA VAL A 237 -6.23 -13.64 -11.87
C VAL A 237 -5.88 -14.74 -10.86
N CYS A 238 -6.87 -15.53 -10.45
CA CYS A 238 -6.82 -16.41 -9.29
C CYS A 238 -6.83 -17.91 -9.65
N ARG A 239 -7.33 -18.33 -10.81
CA ARG A 239 -7.33 -19.75 -11.24
C ARG A 239 -6.31 -20.09 -12.32
N GLY A 240 -5.62 -19.12 -12.91
CA GLY A 240 -4.57 -19.31 -13.93
C GLY A 240 -3.26 -19.93 -13.41
N THR A 241 -3.31 -20.71 -12.33
CA THR A 241 -2.16 -21.25 -11.60
C THR A 241 -2.08 -22.76 -11.71
#